data_AF-A0A1F2U4J7-F1
#
_entry.id   AF-A0A1F2U4J7-F1
#
_cell.length_a   1.000
_cell.length_b   1.000
_cell.length_c   1.000
_cell.angle_alpha   90.00
_cell.angle_beta   90.00
_cell.angle_gamma   90.00
#
_symmetry.space_group_name_H-M   'P 1'
#
loop_
_entity.id
_entity.type
_entity.pdbx_description
1 polymer ?
#
loop_
_entity_poly.entity_id
_entity_poly.type
_entity_poly.pdbx_seq_one_letter_code
_entity_poly.pdbx_strand_id
1 'polypeptide(L)'
;MGALLVTTTASACAGFEHKETLLSPTAPSLPSGPSGSGTLTGIWSSIVPQNLSASSCSTFQWAITSQTSSSLAGQFYAICAAVILVSGNASGQLDAAGTEVALQLSGTATVQGVISCPFSLRGTGYITGNESIRIPFSGDTCLGPVQGEETLHRPAPNEPTPPPPAPPAPEPPAASPAPSANPNHVQPGPLTFEQAEQVVYATGREFPTLTAAPPTESEGISRAEELLLRTIWHLKQYGFDAGRQRNPSGAISNDKLTIFISGGWHAFDVFFDLGRPGVEMKVIFLEVFPAGPLAYPGIPD
;
A
#
# COMPACT_ATOMS: atom_id res chain seq x y z
N MET A 1 -51.92 19.62 42.06
CA MET A 1 -51.14 20.87 42.06
C MET A 1 -49.91 20.65 42.91
N GLY A 2 -48.72 20.71 42.32
CA GLY A 2 -47.44 20.50 42.99
C GLY A 2 -46.35 20.32 41.94
N ALA A 3 -45.65 21.41 41.65
CA ALA A 3 -44.73 21.56 40.52
C ALA A 3 -43.29 21.13 40.86
N LEU A 4 -42.64 20.56 39.84
CA LEU A 4 -41.25 20.73 39.36
C LEU A 4 -40.11 20.99 40.37
N LEU A 5 -39.05 20.18 40.26
CA LEU A 5 -37.64 20.65 40.14
C LEU A 5 -36.73 19.44 39.83
N VAL A 6 -36.28 19.33 38.58
CA VAL A 6 -35.17 18.45 38.18
C VAL A 6 -34.01 19.36 37.82
N THR A 7 -32.95 19.29 38.62
CA THR A 7 -31.71 20.04 38.49
C THR A 7 -30.84 19.46 37.37
N THR A 8 -30.51 20.28 36.38
CA THR A 8 -29.49 20.02 35.37
C THR A 8 -28.11 20.41 35.93
N THR A 9 -27.19 19.45 36.01
CA THR A 9 -25.76 19.73 36.15
C THR A 9 -25.07 19.51 34.80
N ALA A 10 -24.42 20.57 34.33
CA ALA A 10 -23.64 20.62 33.11
C ALA A 10 -22.15 20.38 33.39
N SER A 11 -21.43 20.02 32.34
CA SER A 11 -20.01 20.31 32.07
C SER A 11 -18.94 19.52 32.83
N ALA A 12 -18.36 18.53 32.13
CA ALA A 12 -16.93 18.50 31.81
C ALA A 12 -16.62 17.37 30.82
N CYS A 13 -16.92 17.56 29.53
CA CYS A 13 -16.18 16.82 28.49
C CYS A 13 -14.88 17.59 28.27
N ALA A 14 -13.83 17.22 29.00
CA ALA A 14 -12.47 17.59 28.64
C ALA A 14 -12.21 17.04 27.24
N GLY A 15 -12.06 17.93 26.27
CA GLY A 15 -11.66 17.58 24.91
C GLY A 15 -10.26 16.99 24.94
N PHE A 16 -10.17 15.66 24.91
CA PHE A 16 -8.98 15.00 24.43
C PHE A 16 -8.98 15.12 22.90
N GLU A 17 -8.25 16.10 22.39
CA GLU A 17 -7.84 16.12 20.98
C GLU A 17 -6.76 15.02 20.82
N HIS A 18 -7.18 13.79 20.58
CA HIS A 18 -6.28 12.74 20.11
C HIS A 18 -5.88 13.08 18.67
N LYS A 19 -4.69 13.65 18.50
CA LYS A 19 -4.05 13.78 17.19
C LYS A 19 -3.40 12.42 16.87
N GLU A 20 -4.24 11.43 16.59
CA GLU A 20 -3.76 10.15 16.07
C GLU A 20 -3.21 10.40 14.68
N THR A 21 -1.88 10.26 14.53
CA THR A 21 -1.29 10.15 13.19
C THR A 21 -1.65 8.74 12.71
N LEU A 22 -2.86 8.59 12.19
CA LEU A 22 -3.34 7.33 11.64
C LEU A 22 -2.43 6.98 10.46
N LEU A 23 -1.52 6.02 10.68
CA LEU A 23 -0.82 5.34 9.60
C LEU A 23 -1.91 4.75 8.68
N SER A 24 -2.10 5.36 7.51
CA SER A 24 -3.06 4.87 6.53
C SER A 24 -2.69 3.42 6.19
N PRO A 25 -3.64 2.48 6.16
CA PRO A 25 -3.38 1.10 5.80
C PRO A 25 -2.63 1.04 4.47
N THR A 26 -1.51 0.31 4.43
CA THR A 26 -0.81 0.10 3.15
C THR A 26 -1.65 -0.81 2.28
N ALA A 27 -2.05 -0.30 1.12
CA ALA A 27 -2.74 -1.05 0.08
C ALA A 27 -1.97 -2.34 -0.28
N PRO A 28 -2.61 -3.53 -0.26
CA PRO A 28 -1.98 -4.73 -0.76
C PRO A 28 -1.75 -4.61 -2.28
N SER A 29 -0.59 -5.08 -2.74
CA SER A 29 -0.28 -5.16 -4.16
C SER A 29 -1.21 -6.18 -4.84
N LEU A 30 -2.09 -5.72 -5.74
CA LEU A 30 -2.87 -6.60 -6.60
C LEU A 30 -1.94 -7.34 -7.57
N PRO A 31 -2.22 -8.60 -7.92
CA PRO A 31 -1.48 -9.29 -8.96
C PRO A 31 -1.60 -8.51 -10.28
N SER A 32 -0.49 -8.32 -10.97
CA SER A 32 -0.47 -7.86 -12.36
C SER A 32 -1.30 -8.87 -13.17
N GLY A 33 -2.52 -8.50 -13.55
CA GLY A 33 -3.40 -9.41 -14.28
C GLY A 33 -2.73 -9.86 -15.58
N PRO A 34 -2.89 -11.14 -15.98
CA PRO A 34 -2.43 -11.57 -17.30
C PRO A 34 -3.13 -10.73 -18.38
N SER A 35 -2.46 -10.50 -19.51
CA SER A 35 -3.05 -9.91 -20.72
C SER A 35 -4.09 -10.87 -21.33
N GLY A 36 -5.21 -11.07 -20.64
CA GLY A 36 -6.34 -11.85 -21.12
C GLY A 36 -7.02 -11.13 -22.29
N SER A 37 -7.52 -11.89 -23.26
CA SER A 37 -8.22 -11.41 -24.46
C SER A 37 -9.56 -10.68 -24.19
N GLY A 38 -9.90 -10.41 -22.93
CA GLY A 38 -11.15 -9.78 -22.54
C GLY A 38 -11.01 -8.26 -22.46
N THR A 39 -11.95 -7.52 -23.04
CA THR A 39 -11.94 -6.05 -23.06
C THR A 39 -11.90 -5.43 -21.68
N LEU A 40 -12.43 -6.10 -20.64
CA LEU A 40 -12.50 -5.62 -19.26
C LEU A 40 -11.32 -6.08 -18.39
N THR A 41 -10.43 -6.94 -18.91
CA THR A 41 -9.25 -7.39 -18.16
C THR A 41 -8.33 -6.20 -17.84
N GLY A 42 -7.74 -6.18 -16.64
CA GLY A 42 -6.87 -5.11 -16.18
C GLY A 42 -7.19 -4.59 -14.77
N ILE A 43 -6.51 -3.50 -14.39
CA ILE A 43 -6.75 -2.81 -13.13
C ILE A 43 -7.83 -1.75 -13.34
N TRP A 44 -8.77 -1.70 -12.41
CA TRP A 44 -9.81 -0.70 -12.32
C TRP A 44 -9.70 -0.02 -10.95
N SER A 45 -9.85 1.29 -10.90
CA SER A 45 -9.69 2.06 -9.65
C SER A 45 -10.77 3.11 -9.49
N SER A 46 -11.23 3.35 -8.26
CA SER A 46 -12.09 4.50 -7.98
C SER A 46 -11.31 5.81 -8.02
N ILE A 47 -11.98 6.88 -8.45
CA ILE A 47 -11.49 8.24 -8.26
C ILE A 47 -11.96 8.69 -6.88
N VAL A 48 -11.04 8.90 -5.95
CA VAL A 48 -11.37 9.31 -4.58
C VAL A 48 -11.99 10.72 -4.59
N PRO A 49 -13.25 10.91 -4.16
CA PRO A 49 -13.80 12.25 -3.96
C PRO A 49 -13.07 12.92 -2.80
N GLN A 50 -12.75 14.21 -2.89
CA GLN A 50 -12.02 14.95 -1.83
C GLN A 50 -12.82 15.09 -0.51
N ASN A 51 -14.07 14.62 -0.46
CA ASN A 51 -14.93 14.67 0.72
C ASN A 51 -15.37 13.26 1.11
N LEU A 52 -14.48 12.51 1.76
CA LEU A 52 -14.79 11.19 2.29
C LEU A 52 -15.65 11.34 3.56
N SER A 53 -16.84 10.74 3.59
CA SER A 53 -17.56 10.49 4.86
C SER A 53 -16.90 9.32 5.58
N ALA A 54 -17.04 9.24 6.90
CA ALA A 54 -16.55 8.11 7.71
C ALA A 54 -17.14 6.74 7.30
N SER A 55 -18.14 6.71 6.42
CA SER A 55 -18.77 5.52 5.85
C SER A 55 -18.32 5.18 4.43
N SER A 56 -17.36 5.93 3.86
CA SER A 56 -16.89 5.75 2.48
C SER A 56 -15.56 4.99 2.41
N CYS A 57 -15.35 4.33 1.27
CA CYS A 57 -14.09 3.66 0.95
C CYS A 57 -13.26 4.55 0.02
N SER A 58 -12.02 4.79 0.41
CA SER A 58 -10.99 5.34 -0.45
C SER A 58 -10.24 4.22 -1.18
N THR A 59 -9.65 4.56 -2.32
CA THR A 59 -8.71 3.72 -3.08
C THR A 59 -9.22 2.31 -3.36
N PHE A 60 -10.47 2.18 -3.81
CA PHE A 60 -10.96 0.88 -4.28
C PHE A 60 -10.20 0.53 -5.56
N GLN A 61 -9.59 -0.65 -5.60
CA GLN A 61 -8.98 -1.19 -6.80
C GLN A 61 -9.44 -2.62 -7.03
N TRP A 62 -9.74 -2.94 -8.28
CA TRP A 62 -10.12 -4.27 -8.72
C TRP A 62 -9.26 -4.71 -9.89
N ALA A 63 -8.49 -5.77 -9.70
CA ALA A 63 -7.76 -6.46 -10.74
C ALA A 63 -8.63 -7.55 -11.34
N ILE A 64 -9.19 -7.31 -12.51
CA ILE A 64 -9.88 -8.34 -13.30
C ILE A 64 -8.80 -9.19 -13.96
N THR A 65 -8.64 -10.42 -13.47
CA THR A 65 -7.59 -11.34 -13.91
C THR A 65 -8.08 -12.34 -14.94
N SER A 66 -9.39 -12.58 -15.03
CA SER A 66 -9.96 -13.45 -16.06
C SER A 66 -11.32 -12.94 -16.52
N GLN A 67 -11.57 -13.12 -17.81
CA GLN A 67 -12.83 -12.80 -18.47
C GLN A 67 -13.16 -13.89 -19.49
N THR A 68 -14.41 -14.35 -19.47
CA THR A 68 -15.01 -15.15 -20.54
C THR A 68 -16.10 -14.32 -21.24
N SER A 69 -16.84 -14.91 -22.18
CA SER A 69 -18.00 -14.25 -22.80
C SER A 69 -19.13 -13.93 -21.82
N SER A 70 -19.21 -14.62 -20.68
CA SER A 70 -20.32 -14.46 -19.72
C SER A 70 -19.86 -14.29 -18.27
N SER A 71 -18.56 -14.26 -17.99
CA SER A 71 -18.06 -14.18 -16.62
C SER A 71 -16.79 -13.34 -16.47
N LEU A 72 -16.64 -12.76 -15.28
CA LEU A 72 -15.46 -12.04 -14.83
C LEU A 72 -15.00 -12.62 -13.49
N ALA A 73 -13.70 -12.66 -13.26
CA ALA A 73 -13.15 -12.91 -11.94
C ALA A 73 -11.88 -12.09 -11.70
N GLY A 74 -11.65 -11.75 -10.44
CA GLY A 74 -10.54 -10.91 -10.04
C GLY A 74 -10.40 -10.78 -8.54
N GLN A 75 -9.41 -9.99 -8.13
CA GLN A 75 -9.16 -9.64 -6.74
C GLN A 75 -9.33 -8.14 -6.56
N PHE A 76 -9.81 -7.73 -5.40
CA PHE A 76 -9.97 -6.31 -5.09
C PHE A 76 -9.45 -6.01 -3.70
N TYR A 77 -9.15 -4.73 -3.49
CA TYR A 77 -9.00 -4.17 -2.16
C TYR A 77 -9.53 -2.75 -2.12
N ALA A 78 -9.77 -2.25 -0.91
CA ALA A 78 -10.14 -0.88 -0.64
C ALA A 78 -9.72 -0.48 0.78
N ILE A 79 -9.61 0.81 1.05
CA ILE A 79 -9.37 1.34 2.38
C ILE A 79 -10.60 2.13 2.81
N CYS A 80 -11.39 1.58 3.73
CA CYS A 80 -12.62 2.19 4.22
C CYS A 80 -12.41 2.90 5.55
N ALA A 81 -13.08 4.03 5.74
CA ALA A 81 -12.97 4.84 6.96
C ALA A 81 -11.52 5.13 7.39
N ALA A 82 -10.60 5.26 6.41
CA ALA A 82 -9.16 5.44 6.58
C ALA A 82 -8.39 4.35 7.36
N VAL A 83 -9.04 3.39 8.04
CA VAL A 83 -8.36 2.41 8.91
C VAL A 83 -8.77 0.95 8.66
N ILE A 84 -9.78 0.73 7.83
CA ILE A 84 -10.32 -0.59 7.53
C ILE A 84 -9.77 -1.03 6.18
N LEU A 85 -8.84 -1.99 6.19
CA LEU A 85 -8.40 -2.63 4.96
C LEU A 85 -9.41 -3.70 4.56
N VAL A 86 -10.00 -3.54 3.39
CA VAL A 86 -10.93 -4.50 2.80
C VAL A 86 -10.20 -5.19 1.66
N SER A 87 -10.18 -6.51 1.62
CA SER A 87 -9.61 -7.26 0.49
C SER A 87 -10.34 -8.57 0.26
N GLY A 88 -10.38 -9.03 -0.99
CA GLY A 88 -11.10 -10.24 -1.32
C GLY A 88 -11.11 -10.61 -2.79
N ASN A 89 -12.01 -11.54 -3.12
CA ASN A 89 -12.27 -11.99 -4.48
C ASN A 89 -13.57 -11.37 -4.98
N ALA A 90 -13.57 -10.96 -6.25
CA ALA A 90 -14.75 -10.50 -6.95
C ALA A 90 -15.01 -11.40 -8.15
N SER A 91 -16.27 -11.80 -8.33
CA SER A 91 -16.76 -12.54 -9.50
C SER A 91 -17.96 -11.83 -10.09
N GLY A 92 -18.10 -11.93 -11.41
CA GLY A 92 -19.18 -11.29 -12.15
C GLY A 92 -19.79 -12.22 -13.19
N GLN A 93 -21.08 -12.06 -13.46
CA GLN A 93 -21.75 -12.62 -14.64
C GLN A 93 -22.12 -11.49 -15.60
N LEU A 94 -21.57 -11.52 -16.81
CA LEU A 94 -21.88 -10.56 -17.85
C LEU A 94 -23.20 -10.92 -18.52
N ASP A 95 -24.00 -9.91 -18.83
CA ASP A 95 -25.16 -10.07 -19.68
C ASP A 95 -24.74 -10.35 -21.14
N ALA A 96 -25.72 -10.71 -21.98
CA ALA A 96 -25.45 -11.03 -23.39
C ALA A 96 -24.89 -9.84 -24.18
N ALA A 97 -25.19 -8.60 -23.76
CA ALA A 97 -24.70 -7.38 -24.39
C ALA A 97 -23.32 -6.93 -23.86
N GLY A 98 -22.84 -7.50 -22.75
CA GLY A 98 -21.60 -7.07 -22.09
C GLY A 98 -21.70 -5.67 -21.47
N THR A 99 -22.90 -5.17 -21.21
CA THR A 99 -23.19 -3.85 -20.66
C THR A 99 -23.49 -3.87 -19.16
N GLU A 100 -23.87 -5.04 -18.63
CA GLU A 100 -24.14 -5.22 -17.21
C GLU A 100 -23.36 -6.41 -16.66
N VAL A 101 -22.93 -6.29 -15.40
CA VAL A 101 -22.28 -7.37 -14.66
C VAL A 101 -22.96 -7.57 -13.31
N ALA A 102 -23.54 -8.75 -13.09
CA ALA A 102 -24.00 -9.15 -11.76
C ALA A 102 -22.79 -9.55 -10.92
N LEU A 103 -22.39 -8.70 -9.98
CA LEU A 103 -21.18 -8.83 -9.16
C LEU A 103 -21.48 -9.49 -7.81
N GLN A 104 -20.55 -10.35 -7.40
CA GLN A 104 -20.47 -10.92 -6.08
C GLN A 104 -19.04 -10.76 -5.55
N LEU A 105 -18.91 -10.11 -4.39
CA LEU A 105 -17.64 -9.85 -3.73
C LEU A 105 -17.65 -10.56 -2.38
N SER A 106 -16.55 -11.22 -2.05
CA SER A 106 -16.35 -11.83 -0.73
C SER A 106 -14.92 -11.62 -0.27
N GLY A 107 -14.73 -11.40 1.03
CA GLY A 107 -13.42 -11.10 1.55
C GLY A 107 -13.41 -10.86 3.05
N THR A 108 -12.33 -10.23 3.50
CA THR A 108 -12.13 -9.85 4.90
C THR A 108 -11.88 -8.35 5.00
N ALA A 109 -12.58 -7.72 5.93
CA ALA A 109 -12.32 -6.37 6.39
C ALA A 109 -11.49 -6.45 7.68
N THR A 110 -10.36 -5.78 7.72
CA THR A 110 -9.44 -5.80 8.85
C THR A 110 -9.25 -4.40 9.40
N VAL A 111 -9.56 -4.22 10.69
CA VAL A 111 -9.37 -2.95 11.40
C VAL A 111 -8.00 -2.98 12.08
N GLN A 112 -7.02 -2.28 11.51
CA GLN A 112 -5.64 -2.16 12.04
C GLN A 112 -5.02 -3.49 12.53
N GLY A 113 -5.32 -4.60 11.87
CA GLY A 113 -4.82 -5.94 12.26
C GLY A 113 -5.42 -6.55 13.54
N VAL A 114 -6.35 -5.87 14.21
CA VAL A 114 -6.92 -6.31 15.50
C VAL A 114 -8.19 -7.14 15.30
N ILE A 115 -9.10 -6.68 14.44
CA ILE A 115 -10.39 -7.31 14.17
C ILE A 115 -10.44 -7.68 12.69
N SER A 116 -10.69 -8.96 12.40
CA SER A 116 -10.91 -9.46 11.04
C SER A 116 -12.35 -9.93 10.88
N CYS A 117 -13.04 -9.36 9.91
CA CYS A 117 -14.45 -9.57 9.68
C CYS A 117 -14.71 -10.06 8.27
N PRO A 118 -15.28 -11.26 8.09
CA PRO A 118 -15.74 -11.68 6.78
C PRO A 118 -16.89 -10.78 6.33
N PHE A 119 -16.97 -10.54 5.03
CA PHE A 119 -18.09 -9.83 4.42
C PHE A 119 -18.47 -10.46 3.09
N SER A 120 -19.69 -10.17 2.65
CA SER A 120 -20.21 -10.57 1.35
C SER A 120 -21.07 -9.44 0.79
N LEU A 121 -20.70 -8.94 -0.38
CA LEU A 121 -21.42 -7.87 -1.09
C LEU A 121 -21.94 -8.38 -2.42
N ARG A 122 -23.06 -7.82 -2.86
CA ARG A 122 -23.65 -8.03 -4.17
C ARG A 122 -23.99 -6.68 -4.81
N GLY A 123 -23.87 -6.61 -6.12
CA GLY A 123 -24.18 -5.40 -6.88
C GLY A 123 -24.42 -5.72 -8.35
N THR A 124 -24.99 -4.77 -9.09
CA THR A 124 -25.05 -4.84 -10.55
C THR A 124 -24.21 -3.70 -11.08
N GLY A 125 -23.07 -4.03 -11.69
CA GLY A 125 -22.20 -3.06 -12.33
C GLY A 125 -22.71 -2.69 -13.71
N TYR A 126 -22.81 -1.39 -13.99
CA TYR A 126 -23.20 -0.84 -15.28
C TYR A 126 -21.95 -0.35 -16.00
N ILE A 127 -21.63 -0.99 -17.13
CA ILE A 127 -20.43 -0.70 -17.92
C ILE A 127 -20.78 0.41 -18.90
N THR A 128 -20.08 1.54 -18.78
CA THR A 128 -20.24 2.68 -19.71
C THR A 128 -18.99 2.79 -20.58
N GLY A 129 -19.11 2.34 -21.83
CA GLY A 129 -17.98 2.25 -22.75
C GLY A 129 -16.97 1.18 -22.33
N ASN A 130 -15.67 1.46 -22.46
CA ASN A 130 -14.59 0.59 -21.98
C ASN A 130 -13.76 1.21 -20.85
N GLU A 131 -14.27 2.30 -20.27
CA GLU A 131 -13.50 3.21 -19.42
C GLU A 131 -14.06 3.33 -18.01
N SER A 132 -15.36 3.05 -17.80
CA SER A 132 -15.97 3.15 -16.47
C SER A 132 -16.97 2.03 -16.16
N ILE A 133 -17.03 1.66 -14.89
CA ILE A 133 -18.00 0.71 -14.34
C ILE A 133 -18.62 1.34 -13.08
N ARG A 134 -19.92 1.59 -13.11
CA ARG A 134 -20.68 2.10 -11.95
C ARG A 134 -21.34 0.95 -11.21
N ILE A 135 -21.05 0.79 -9.93
CA ILE A 135 -21.43 -0.36 -9.11
C ILE A 135 -22.18 0.12 -7.87
N PRO A 136 -23.53 0.20 -7.91
CA PRO A 136 -24.31 0.16 -6.68
C PRO A 136 -24.13 -1.22 -6.01
N PHE A 137 -23.82 -1.22 -4.73
CA PHE A 137 -23.60 -2.43 -3.95
C PHE A 137 -24.41 -2.41 -2.65
N SER A 138 -24.73 -3.62 -2.17
CA SER A 138 -25.33 -3.86 -0.86
C SER A 138 -24.86 -5.21 -0.32
N GLY A 139 -24.84 -5.37 0.99
CA GLY A 139 -24.56 -6.66 1.59
C GLY A 139 -24.35 -6.58 3.09
N ASP A 140 -23.71 -7.61 3.62
CA ASP A 140 -23.56 -7.82 5.05
C ASP A 140 -22.08 -7.86 5.45
N THR A 141 -21.80 -7.22 6.58
CA THR A 141 -20.52 -7.28 7.28
C THR A 141 -20.75 -7.76 8.72
N CYS A 142 -19.69 -8.08 9.45
CA CYS A 142 -19.79 -8.38 10.87
C CYS A 142 -20.33 -7.20 11.73
N LEU A 143 -20.26 -5.97 11.21
CA LEU A 143 -20.72 -4.75 11.88
C LEU A 143 -22.14 -4.35 11.46
N GLY A 144 -22.79 -5.15 10.61
CA GLY A 144 -24.13 -4.91 10.10
C GLY A 144 -24.20 -4.71 8.59
N PRO A 145 -25.39 -4.36 8.08
CA PRO A 145 -25.63 -4.19 6.65
C PRO A 145 -24.95 -2.92 6.13
N VAL A 146 -24.51 -2.98 4.88
CA VAL A 146 -23.89 -1.85 4.17
C VAL A 146 -24.49 -1.71 2.79
N GLN A 147 -24.54 -0.47 2.28
CA GLN A 147 -24.94 -0.15 0.92
C GLN A 147 -24.22 1.11 0.45
N GLY A 148 -24.00 1.22 -0.85
CA GLY A 148 -23.32 2.35 -1.44
C GLY A 148 -23.25 2.25 -2.95
N GLU A 149 -22.48 3.15 -3.54
CA GLU A 149 -22.23 3.19 -4.97
C GLU A 149 -20.80 3.61 -5.21
N GLU A 150 -20.14 2.93 -6.14
CA GLU A 150 -18.76 3.20 -6.53
C GLU A 150 -18.64 3.31 -8.05
N THR A 151 -17.79 4.20 -8.56
CA THR A 151 -17.48 4.25 -10.00
C THR A 151 -16.00 3.99 -10.21
N LEU A 152 -15.72 2.90 -10.91
CA LEU A 152 -14.37 2.49 -11.24
C LEU A 152 -13.99 2.98 -12.62
N HIS A 153 -12.75 3.41 -12.76
CA HIS A 153 -12.16 3.85 -14.00
C HIS A 153 -10.96 2.98 -14.36
N ARG A 154 -10.78 2.75 -15.65
CA ARG A 154 -9.51 2.20 -16.16
C ARG A 154 -8.44 3.29 -16.04
N PRO A 155 -7.19 2.95 -15.70
CA PRO A 155 -6.07 3.85 -15.92
C PRO A 155 -6.10 4.33 -17.37
N ALA A 156 -6.00 5.64 -17.60
CA ALA A 156 -5.83 6.15 -18.95
C ALA A 156 -4.65 5.39 -19.59
N PRO A 157 -4.77 4.93 -20.85
CA PRO A 157 -3.59 4.45 -21.57
C PRO A 157 -2.52 5.53 -21.42
N ASN A 158 -1.30 5.16 -20.99
CA ASN A 158 -0.19 6.10 -20.96
C ASN A 158 -0.10 6.72 -22.35
N GLU A 159 -0.62 7.94 -22.53
CA GLU A 159 -0.47 8.66 -23.77
C GLU A 159 1.04 8.84 -23.94
N PRO A 160 1.63 8.40 -25.06
CA PRO A 160 3.04 8.67 -25.34
C PRO A 160 3.18 10.18 -25.23
N THR A 161 3.98 10.64 -24.28
CA THR A 161 4.18 12.06 -24.07
C THR A 161 4.61 12.65 -25.42
N PRO A 162 3.90 13.65 -25.98
CA PRO A 162 4.34 14.25 -27.24
C PRO A 162 5.80 14.67 -27.07
N PRO A 163 6.67 14.39 -28.06
CA PRO A 163 8.08 14.75 -27.95
C PRO A 163 8.14 16.25 -27.62
N PRO A 164 8.84 16.65 -26.55
CA PRO A 164 8.93 18.05 -26.17
C PRO A 164 9.37 18.87 -27.39
N PRO A 165 8.78 20.05 -27.66
CA PRO A 165 9.35 20.96 -28.64
C PRO A 165 10.82 21.17 -28.30
N ALA A 166 11.70 21.02 -29.30
CA ALA A 166 13.14 21.12 -29.12
C ALA A 166 13.47 22.40 -28.32
N PRO A 167 14.09 22.27 -27.13
CA PRO A 167 14.45 23.44 -26.34
C PRO A 167 15.40 24.33 -27.17
N PRO A 168 15.29 25.67 -27.09
CA PRO A 168 16.40 26.52 -27.49
C PRO A 168 17.65 26.04 -26.75
N ALA A 169 18.77 25.93 -27.46
CA ALA A 169 20.03 25.43 -26.91
C ALA A 169 20.33 26.11 -25.56
N PRO A 170 20.38 25.36 -24.44
CA PRO A 170 20.68 25.96 -23.14
C PRO A 170 22.09 26.55 -23.17
N GLU A 171 22.25 27.75 -22.62
CA GLU A 171 23.57 28.17 -22.14
C GLU A 171 24.10 27.11 -21.17
N PRO A 172 25.40 26.76 -21.21
CA PRO A 172 25.98 25.80 -20.29
C PRO A 172 25.64 26.20 -18.85
N PRO A 173 24.94 25.34 -18.08
CA PRO A 173 24.68 25.63 -16.68
C PRO A 173 26.03 25.85 -15.99
N ALA A 174 26.15 26.93 -15.23
CA ALA A 174 27.26 27.08 -14.29
C ALA A 174 27.35 25.79 -13.47
N ALA A 175 28.54 25.18 -13.43
CA ALA A 175 28.73 23.91 -12.73
C ALA A 175 28.16 24.02 -11.31
N SER A 176 27.15 23.22 -11.01
CA SER A 176 26.66 23.08 -9.65
C SER A 176 27.86 22.74 -8.76
N PRO A 177 28.02 23.39 -7.60
CA PRO A 177 29.06 23.01 -6.66
C PRO A 177 28.90 21.51 -6.38
N ALA A 178 30.01 20.76 -6.46
CA ALA A 178 29.99 19.34 -6.17
C ALA A 178 29.28 19.13 -4.83
N PRO A 179 28.22 18.30 -4.77
CA PRO A 179 27.55 18.03 -3.51
C PRO A 179 28.61 17.56 -2.51
N SER A 180 28.58 18.12 -1.30
CA SER A 180 29.44 17.67 -0.22
C SER A 180 29.26 16.16 -0.09
N ALA A 181 30.35 15.39 -0.26
CA ALA A 181 30.29 13.95 -0.21
C ALA A 181 29.69 13.52 1.14
N ASN A 182 28.46 12.99 1.13
CA ASN A 182 27.88 12.39 2.32
C ASN A 182 28.86 11.28 2.76
N PRO A 183 29.39 11.30 4.00
CA PRO A 183 30.37 10.32 4.45
C PRO A 183 29.82 8.88 4.44
N ASN A 184 28.50 8.72 4.36
CA ASN A 184 27.83 7.43 4.28
C ASN A 184 27.56 6.95 2.84
N HIS A 185 27.94 7.72 1.82
CA HIS A 185 27.70 7.34 0.42
C HIS A 185 28.51 6.09 0.04
N VAL A 186 27.84 5.06 -0.45
CA VAL A 186 28.49 3.86 -0.99
C VAL A 186 28.93 4.15 -2.43
N GLN A 187 30.13 3.74 -2.83
CA GLN A 187 30.50 3.92 -4.24
C GLN A 187 29.71 2.95 -5.13
N PRO A 188 29.31 3.33 -6.35
CA PRO A 188 28.72 2.38 -7.30
C PRO A 188 29.64 1.18 -7.51
N GLY A 189 29.05 -0.02 -7.57
CA GLY A 189 29.79 -1.28 -7.63
C GLY A 189 28.97 -2.41 -8.25
N PRO A 190 29.55 -3.61 -8.41
CA PRO A 190 28.83 -4.78 -8.91
C PRO A 190 27.70 -5.20 -7.94
N LEU A 191 26.63 -5.80 -8.48
CA LEU A 191 25.46 -6.27 -7.71
C LEU A 191 25.78 -7.56 -6.91
N THR A 192 26.62 -7.43 -5.87
CA THR A 192 27.06 -8.52 -5.00
C THR A 192 26.43 -8.41 -3.61
N PHE A 193 26.56 -9.47 -2.81
CA PHE A 193 26.18 -9.45 -1.38
C PHE A 193 26.88 -8.34 -0.61
N GLU A 194 28.19 -8.19 -0.81
CA GLU A 194 29.00 -7.19 -0.12
C GLU A 194 28.53 -5.76 -0.46
N GLN A 195 28.19 -5.49 -1.72
CA GLN A 195 27.66 -4.20 -2.12
C GLN A 195 26.28 -3.94 -1.51
N ALA A 196 25.39 -4.94 -1.48
CA ALA A 196 24.07 -4.82 -0.86
C ALA A 196 24.19 -4.55 0.65
N GLU A 197 25.05 -5.29 1.34
CA GLU A 197 25.35 -5.12 2.76
C GLU A 197 25.86 -3.71 3.07
N GLN A 198 26.80 -3.19 2.26
CA GLN A 198 27.29 -1.82 2.39
C GLN A 198 26.18 -0.79 2.28
N VAL A 199 25.25 -0.96 1.32
CA VAL A 199 24.09 -0.07 1.14
C VAL A 199 23.15 -0.12 2.35
N VAL A 200 22.87 -1.31 2.90
CA VAL A 200 22.03 -1.47 4.10
C VAL A 200 22.64 -0.73 5.29
N TYR A 201 23.92 -0.97 5.59
CA TYR A 201 24.59 -0.30 6.71
C TYR A 201 24.76 1.20 6.50
N ALA A 202 25.05 1.64 5.27
CA ALA A 202 25.13 3.05 4.92
C ALA A 202 23.81 3.78 5.18
N THR A 203 22.69 3.17 4.79
CA THR A 203 21.36 3.72 5.02
C THR A 203 21.10 3.90 6.52
N GLY A 204 21.44 2.90 7.34
CA GLY A 204 21.35 3.01 8.80
C GLY A 204 22.14 4.19 9.39
N ARG A 205 23.37 4.42 8.89
CA ARG A 205 24.21 5.54 9.32
C ARG A 205 23.73 6.90 8.81
N GLU A 206 23.06 6.93 7.67
CA GLU A 206 22.50 8.15 7.08
C GLU A 206 21.28 8.66 7.86
N PHE A 207 20.52 7.76 8.48
CA PHE A 207 19.31 8.09 9.24
C PHE A 207 19.42 7.69 10.73
N PRO A 208 20.37 8.28 11.50
CA PRO A 208 20.62 7.88 12.89
C PRO A 208 19.43 8.14 13.83
N THR A 209 18.51 9.04 13.46
CA THR A 209 17.27 9.27 14.22
C THR A 209 16.31 8.08 14.15
N LEU A 210 16.39 7.26 13.10
CA LEU A 210 15.56 6.08 12.94
C LEU A 210 16.10 4.88 13.72
N THR A 211 17.42 4.81 13.96
CA THR A 211 18.03 3.77 14.82
C THR A 211 18.05 4.15 16.30
N ALA A 212 18.00 5.44 16.63
CA ALA A 212 18.03 5.93 18.01
C ALA A 212 16.96 5.28 18.90
N ALA A 213 17.30 5.10 20.18
CA ALA A 213 16.44 4.50 21.19
C ALA A 213 15.04 5.14 21.21
N PRO A 214 13.97 4.40 20.87
CA PRO A 214 12.63 4.96 20.81
C PRO A 214 12.05 5.05 22.22
N PRO A 215 11.19 6.05 22.51
CA PRO A 215 10.54 6.17 23.83
C PRO A 215 9.42 5.15 24.02
N THR A 216 8.87 4.60 22.93
CA THR A 216 7.80 3.60 22.94
C THR A 216 8.05 2.52 21.90
N GLU A 217 7.39 1.37 22.07
CA GLU A 217 7.51 0.24 21.13
C GLU A 217 6.91 0.60 19.76
N SER A 218 5.73 1.21 19.74
CA SER A 218 5.04 1.64 18.50
C SER A 218 5.89 2.61 17.68
N GLU A 219 6.57 3.56 18.34
CA GLU A 219 7.50 4.45 17.66
C GLU A 219 8.73 3.71 17.12
N GLY A 220 9.27 2.76 17.88
CA GLY A 220 10.36 1.89 17.41
C GLY A 220 9.99 1.10 16.16
N ILE A 221 8.78 0.54 16.12
CA ILE A 221 8.25 -0.18 14.95
C ILE A 221 8.10 0.78 13.75
N SER A 222 7.55 1.97 13.97
CA SER A 222 7.34 2.95 12.90
C SER A 222 8.66 3.45 12.29
N ARG A 223 9.67 3.69 13.14
CA ARG A 223 11.02 4.08 12.70
C ARG A 223 11.72 2.96 11.93
N ALA A 224 11.58 1.71 12.39
CA ALA A 224 12.11 0.55 11.68
C ALA A 224 11.48 0.39 10.30
N GLU A 225 10.16 0.57 10.21
CA GLU A 225 9.44 0.51 8.94
C GLU A 225 9.93 1.59 7.97
N GLU A 226 10.06 2.84 8.43
CA GLU A 226 10.60 3.92 7.60
C GLU A 226 12.03 3.60 7.13
N LEU A 227 12.90 3.10 8.03
CA LEU A 227 14.28 2.77 7.68
C LEU A 227 14.36 1.62 6.66
N LEU A 228 13.47 0.63 6.76
CA LEU A 228 13.39 -0.47 5.78
C LEU A 228 12.99 0.05 4.40
N LEU A 229 12.01 0.95 4.33
CA LEU A 229 11.57 1.55 3.08
C LEU A 229 12.69 2.37 2.42
N ARG A 230 13.39 3.18 3.20
CA ARG A 230 14.58 3.92 2.72
C ARG A 230 15.66 2.98 2.22
N THR A 231 15.91 1.88 2.94
CA THR A 231 16.88 0.86 2.53
C THR A 231 16.52 0.23 1.19
N ILE A 232 15.24 -0.12 0.98
CA ILE A 232 14.74 -0.65 -0.30
C ILE A 232 14.93 0.38 -1.43
N TRP A 233 14.60 1.65 -1.17
CA TRP A 233 14.80 2.71 -2.17
C TRP A 233 16.27 2.87 -2.53
N HIS A 234 17.18 2.91 -1.54
CA HIS A 234 18.62 3.01 -1.76
C HIS A 234 19.10 1.82 -2.61
N LEU A 235 18.75 0.58 -2.25
CA LEU A 235 19.13 -0.59 -3.04
C LEU A 235 18.69 -0.50 -4.51
N LYS A 236 17.47 0.00 -4.76
CA LYS A 236 16.98 0.22 -6.13
C LYS A 236 17.77 1.29 -6.88
N GLN A 237 18.19 2.38 -6.22
CA GLN A 237 19.07 3.39 -6.83
C GLN A 237 20.44 2.81 -7.22
N TYR A 238 20.93 1.80 -6.50
CA TYR A 238 22.16 1.06 -6.84
C TYR A 238 21.94 -0.07 -7.86
N GLY A 239 20.72 -0.27 -8.36
CA GLY A 239 20.39 -1.22 -9.42
C GLY A 239 19.99 -2.62 -8.94
N PHE A 240 19.82 -2.83 -7.63
CA PHE A 240 19.25 -4.08 -7.12
C PHE A 240 17.74 -4.14 -7.34
N ASP A 241 17.20 -5.33 -7.60
CA ASP A 241 15.78 -5.61 -7.37
C ASP A 241 15.59 -5.97 -5.90
N ALA A 242 14.80 -5.16 -5.18
CA ALA A 242 14.62 -5.28 -3.74
C ALA A 242 13.19 -4.95 -3.30
N GLY A 243 12.76 -5.57 -2.20
CA GLY A 243 11.40 -5.46 -1.67
C GLY A 243 11.27 -5.98 -0.23
N ARG A 244 10.03 -6.10 0.26
CA ARG A 244 9.76 -6.69 1.57
C ARG A 244 9.64 -8.21 1.46
N GLN A 245 9.93 -8.91 2.56
CA GLN A 245 9.72 -10.36 2.67
C GLN A 245 8.30 -10.68 3.17
N ARG A 246 7.66 -11.68 2.54
CA ARG A 246 6.50 -12.38 3.10
C ARG A 246 6.99 -13.58 3.94
N ASN A 247 6.63 -13.63 5.22
CA ASN A 247 6.93 -14.79 6.05
C ASN A 247 6.06 -16.00 5.66
N PRO A 248 6.44 -17.24 6.04
CA PRO A 248 5.61 -18.43 5.79
C PRO A 248 4.18 -18.35 6.35
N SER A 249 3.96 -17.52 7.37
CA SER A 249 2.63 -17.21 7.91
C SER A 249 1.76 -16.37 6.98
N GLY A 250 2.29 -15.93 5.83
CA GLY A 250 1.61 -15.03 4.89
C GLY A 250 1.67 -13.56 5.28
N ALA A 251 2.10 -13.24 6.51
CA ALA A 251 2.29 -11.86 6.97
C ALA A 251 3.50 -11.21 6.27
N ILE A 252 3.36 -9.94 5.91
CA ILE A 252 4.49 -9.12 5.48
C ILE A 252 5.33 -8.85 6.73
N SER A 253 6.61 -9.15 6.65
CA SER A 253 7.54 -8.82 7.73
C SER A 253 7.88 -7.33 7.69
N ASN A 254 7.88 -6.71 8.86
CA ASN A 254 8.23 -5.29 9.02
C ASN A 254 9.75 -5.08 9.17
N ASP A 255 10.51 -6.15 9.23
CA ASP A 255 11.93 -6.19 9.60
C ASP A 255 12.80 -6.99 8.62
N LYS A 256 12.20 -7.57 7.58
CA LYS A 256 12.91 -8.40 6.60
C LYS A 256 12.85 -7.80 5.20
N LEU A 257 14.01 -7.87 4.58
CA LEU A 257 14.34 -7.36 3.26
C LEU A 257 14.51 -8.54 2.29
N THR A 258 14.02 -8.42 1.06
CA THR A 258 14.38 -9.33 -0.04
C THR A 258 15.18 -8.62 -1.09
N ILE A 259 16.22 -9.27 -1.62
CA ILE A 259 17.10 -8.73 -2.67
C ILE A 259 17.37 -9.83 -3.70
N PHE A 260 17.32 -9.50 -4.99
CA PHE A 260 17.77 -10.37 -6.07
C PHE A 260 19.28 -10.20 -6.29
N ILE A 261 20.07 -11.21 -5.96
CA ILE A 261 21.54 -11.19 -6.04
C ILE A 261 21.99 -12.51 -6.69
N SER A 262 23.01 -12.45 -7.56
CA SER A 262 23.62 -13.66 -8.17
C SER A 262 22.61 -14.61 -8.85
N GLY A 263 21.51 -14.09 -9.38
CA GLY A 263 20.49 -14.88 -10.08
C GLY A 263 19.41 -15.52 -9.18
N GLY A 264 19.39 -15.21 -7.88
CA GLY A 264 18.40 -15.73 -6.93
C GLY A 264 17.84 -14.67 -5.99
N TRP A 265 16.67 -14.96 -5.41
CA TRP A 265 16.09 -14.16 -4.34
C TRP A 265 16.67 -14.58 -2.99
N HIS A 266 17.15 -13.60 -2.24
CA HIS A 266 17.66 -13.75 -0.88
C HIS A 266 16.81 -12.93 0.06
N ALA A 267 16.63 -13.41 1.29
CA ALA A 267 15.92 -12.68 2.34
C ALA A 267 16.87 -12.43 3.51
N PHE A 268 16.77 -11.25 4.11
CA PHE A 268 17.63 -10.80 5.18
C PHE A 268 16.78 -10.26 6.33
N ASP A 269 17.15 -10.63 7.54
CA ASP A 269 16.82 -9.86 8.72
C ASP A 269 17.77 -8.66 8.79
N VAL A 270 17.21 -7.45 8.86
CA VAL A 270 17.99 -6.21 8.80
C VAL A 270 17.96 -5.41 10.10
N PHE A 271 17.18 -5.83 11.09
CA PHE A 271 17.09 -5.13 12.37
C PHE A 271 17.24 -6.08 13.55
N PHE A 272 17.94 -5.61 14.58
CA PHE A 272 18.01 -6.25 15.88
C PHE A 272 17.54 -5.27 16.95
N ASP A 273 16.97 -5.80 18.04
CA ASP A 273 16.37 -4.99 19.12
C ASP A 273 15.18 -4.10 18.67
N LEU A 274 14.50 -4.47 17.57
CA LEU A 274 13.37 -3.72 17.01
C LEU A 274 12.25 -3.51 18.05
N GLY A 275 11.72 -2.29 18.11
CA GLY A 275 10.57 -1.96 18.95
C GLY A 275 10.85 -1.95 20.45
N ARG A 276 12.10 -2.10 20.91
CA ARG A 276 12.42 -2.10 22.35
C ARG A 276 12.54 -0.67 22.89
N PRO A 277 11.66 -0.21 23.79
CA PRO A 277 11.75 1.15 24.34
C PRO A 277 13.08 1.36 25.08
N GLY A 278 13.72 2.50 24.84
CA GLY A 278 14.98 2.87 25.47
C GLY A 278 16.22 2.11 24.97
N VAL A 279 16.09 1.25 23.96
CA VAL A 279 17.20 0.51 23.35
C VAL A 279 17.36 0.94 21.90
N GLU A 280 18.58 1.28 21.49
CA GLU A 280 18.90 1.59 20.09
C GLU A 280 18.66 0.37 19.21
N MET A 281 17.94 0.56 18.10
CA MET A 281 17.77 -0.46 17.08
C MET A 281 19.08 -0.62 16.31
N LYS A 282 19.57 -1.84 16.18
CA LYS A 282 20.80 -2.12 15.44
C LYS A 282 20.45 -2.56 14.03
N VAL A 283 21.13 -1.98 13.04
CA VAL A 283 21.09 -2.51 11.68
C VAL A 283 21.99 -3.74 11.61
N ILE A 284 21.50 -4.81 11.01
CA ILE A 284 22.22 -6.05 10.74
C ILE A 284 22.00 -6.46 9.27
N PHE A 285 22.68 -7.52 8.82
CA PHE A 285 22.48 -8.08 7.49
C PHE A 285 22.59 -9.61 7.56
N LEU A 286 21.58 -10.24 8.15
CA LEU A 286 21.57 -11.68 8.41
C LEU A 286 20.66 -12.40 7.42
N GLU A 287 21.23 -13.24 6.56
CA GLU A 287 20.43 -14.02 5.61
C GLU A 287 19.51 -15.03 6.32
N VAL A 288 18.27 -15.11 5.87
CA VAL A 288 17.21 -15.97 6.40
C VAL A 288 16.47 -16.70 5.26
N PHE A 289 15.94 -17.88 5.55
CA PHE A 289 15.30 -18.75 4.55
C PHE A 289 13.88 -19.19 4.97
N PRO A 290 12.97 -19.44 4.01
CA PRO A 290 13.10 -19.21 2.57
C PRO A 290 12.78 -17.76 2.15
N ALA A 291 13.30 -17.31 1.02
CA ALA A 291 12.92 -16.02 0.42
C ALA A 291 11.51 -16.06 -0.19
N GLY A 292 10.78 -14.97 -0.02
CA GLY A 292 9.38 -14.80 -0.40
C GLY A 292 9.13 -13.33 -0.76
N PRO A 293 9.67 -12.87 -1.90
CA PRO A 293 9.69 -11.45 -2.25
C PRO A 293 8.29 -10.90 -2.47
N LEU A 294 8.10 -9.67 -2.01
CA LEU A 294 6.96 -8.84 -2.38
C LEU A 294 7.47 -7.62 -3.11
N ALA A 295 6.99 -7.46 -4.34
CA ALA A 295 7.24 -6.27 -5.14
C ALA A 295 6.78 -5.03 -4.36
N TYR A 296 7.69 -4.08 -4.19
CA TYR A 296 7.38 -2.82 -3.54
C TYR A 296 7.24 -1.72 -4.61
N PRO A 297 6.11 -0.99 -4.68
CA PRO A 297 5.86 0.01 -5.73
C PRO A 297 6.76 1.26 -5.63
N GLY A 298 7.55 1.41 -4.55
CA GLY A 298 8.38 2.58 -4.29
C GLY A 298 7.83 3.39 -3.12
N ILE A 299 8.66 4.29 -2.57
CA ILE A 299 8.18 5.32 -1.64
C ILE A 299 7.48 6.35 -2.53
N PRO A 300 6.19 6.65 -2.34
CA PRO A 300 5.56 7.78 -3.01
C PRO A 300 6.29 9.05 -2.56
N ASP A 301 6.79 9.81 -3.53
CA ASP A 301 7.46 11.10 -3.31
C ASP A 301 6.58 12.09 -2.52
#